data_AF-A0A0U1HWW4-F1
#
_entry.id   AF-A0A0U1HWW4-F1
#
_cell.length_a   1.000
_cell.length_b   1.000
_cell.length_c   1.000
_cell.angle_alpha   90.00
_cell.angle_beta   90.00
_cell.angle_gamma   90.00
#
_symmetry.space_group_name_H-M   'P 1'
#
loop_
_entity.id
_entity.type
_entity.pdbx_description
1 polymer ?
#
loop_
_entity_poly.entity_id
_entity_poly.type
_entity_poly.pdbx_seq_one_letter_code
_entity_poly.pdbx_strand_id
1 'polypeptide(L)'
;MITVHTLGPAGTNCEKAAHLWLKNNHHHGEVKLHQTLEYAAQYMASTNSNDVLLGCIVYPHLHHLVFKNLNRLKLTECFVMNTHNMVFASKIINPGEIKTVGSHPAPQDLIGQVPGINSQYSIRLFNSNSEAARQCAMGTVDACITTDISAISSDLAVLADFGPVPMGFSIHAKIA
;
A
#
# COMPACT_ATOMS: atom_id res chain seq x y z
N MET A 1 -9.67 7.44 -23.03
CA MET A 1 -8.91 6.64 -22.05
C MET A 1 -9.28 7.14 -20.67
N ILE A 2 -9.46 6.23 -19.72
CA ILE A 2 -9.74 6.54 -18.32
C ILE A 2 -8.45 6.49 -17.51
N THR A 3 -8.26 7.40 -16.56
CA THR A 3 -7.14 7.38 -15.62
C THR A 3 -7.63 6.96 -14.24
N VAL A 4 -6.98 5.96 -13.65
CA VAL A 4 -7.17 5.63 -12.22
C VAL A 4 -6.08 6.34 -11.43
N HIS A 5 -6.47 7.37 -10.68
CA HIS A 5 -5.60 8.08 -9.76
C HIS A 5 -5.55 7.32 -8.44
N THR A 6 -4.35 7.02 -7.92
CA THR A 6 -4.23 6.32 -6.63
C THR A 6 -2.93 6.65 -5.90
N LEU A 7 -2.80 6.11 -4.69
CA LEU A 7 -1.65 6.30 -3.82
C LEU A 7 -0.46 5.48 -4.33
N GLY A 8 0.68 6.16 -4.51
CA GLY A 8 1.97 5.54 -4.78
C GLY A 8 2.76 5.17 -3.51
N PRO A 9 4.04 4.80 -3.63
CA PRO A 9 4.82 4.67 -4.86
C PRO A 9 4.41 3.43 -5.70
N ALA A 10 5.19 3.12 -6.74
CA ALA A 10 5.02 1.89 -7.52
C ALA A 10 5.25 0.65 -6.63
N GLY A 11 4.61 -0.46 -6.98
CA GLY A 11 4.62 -1.71 -6.22
C GLY A 11 3.69 -1.70 -4.99
N THR A 12 2.70 -0.82 -4.93
CA THR A 12 1.73 -0.80 -3.82
C THR A 12 0.49 -1.63 -4.11
N ASN A 13 -0.20 -2.06 -3.05
CA ASN A 13 -1.50 -2.71 -3.18
C ASN A 13 -2.56 -1.83 -3.87
N CYS A 14 -2.43 -0.51 -3.76
CA CYS A 14 -3.28 0.46 -4.46
C CYS A 14 -3.06 0.42 -5.97
N GLU A 15 -1.81 0.38 -6.43
CA GLU A 15 -1.49 0.23 -7.86
C GLU A 15 -2.00 -1.11 -8.42
N LYS A 16 -1.79 -2.22 -7.70
CA LYS A 16 -2.35 -3.53 -8.07
C LYS A 16 -3.87 -3.48 -8.19
N ALA A 17 -4.55 -2.83 -7.25
CA ALA A 17 -6.00 -2.68 -7.26
C ALA A 17 -6.49 -1.85 -8.45
N ALA A 18 -5.77 -0.79 -8.80
CA ALA A 18 -6.10 0.07 -9.93
C ALA A 18 -6.01 -0.69 -11.27
N HIS A 19 -4.94 -1.45 -11.47
CA HIS A 19 -4.81 -2.31 -12.66
C HIS A 19 -5.88 -3.40 -12.71
N LEU A 20 -6.22 -4.02 -11.56
CA LEU A 20 -7.27 -5.02 -11.50
C LEU A 20 -8.64 -4.43 -11.88
N TRP A 21 -8.97 -3.25 -11.37
CA TRP A 21 -10.23 -2.58 -11.68
C TRP A 21 -10.34 -2.22 -13.16
N LEU A 22 -9.26 -1.70 -13.78
CA LEU A 22 -9.22 -1.45 -15.23
C LEU A 22 -9.47 -2.73 -16.03
N LYS A 23 -8.79 -3.83 -15.65
CA LYS A 23 -8.90 -5.13 -16.31
C LYS A 23 -10.32 -5.70 -16.21
N ASN A 24 -10.90 -5.71 -15.01
CA ASN A 24 -12.22 -6.30 -14.76
C ASN A 24 -13.36 -5.53 -15.44
N ASN A 25 -13.18 -4.22 -15.65
CA ASN A 25 -14.16 -3.38 -16.34
C ASN A 25 -13.88 -3.22 -17.83
N HIS A 26 -12.92 -3.98 -18.39
CA HIS A 26 -12.51 -3.90 -19.80
C HIS A 26 -12.19 -2.48 -20.25
N HIS A 27 -11.61 -1.68 -19.35
CA HIS A 27 -11.24 -0.30 -19.64
C HIS A 27 -9.83 -0.20 -20.21
N HIS A 28 -9.70 0.55 -21.30
CA HIS A 28 -8.40 1.01 -21.80
C HIS A 28 -8.03 2.33 -21.11
N GLY A 29 -7.03 2.25 -20.23
CA GLY A 29 -6.65 3.35 -19.34
C GLY A 29 -5.28 3.17 -18.71
N GLU A 30 -4.88 4.14 -17.90
CA GLU A 30 -3.61 4.15 -17.18
C GLU A 30 -3.80 4.33 -15.67
N VAL A 31 -2.78 3.94 -14.91
CA VAL A 31 -2.73 4.17 -13.46
C VAL A 31 -1.76 5.31 -13.19
N LYS A 32 -2.24 6.35 -12.51
CA LYS A 32 -1.43 7.50 -12.11
C LYS A 32 -1.22 7.51 -10.61
N LEU A 33 0.04 7.39 -10.20
CA LEU A 33 0.45 7.34 -8.79
C LEU A 33 0.69 8.75 -8.24
N HIS A 34 0.21 8.99 -7.03
CA HIS A 34 0.31 10.26 -6.32
C HIS A 34 0.92 10.06 -4.93
N GLN A 35 1.49 11.11 -4.37
CA GLN A 35 2.05 11.08 -3.02
C GLN A 35 0.97 10.91 -1.94
N THR A 36 -0.22 11.46 -2.16
CA THR A 36 -1.39 11.34 -1.27
C THR A 36 -2.68 11.22 -2.07
N LEU A 37 -3.72 10.61 -1.48
CA LEU A 37 -5.04 10.56 -2.12
C LEU A 37 -5.70 11.94 -2.18
N GLU A 38 -5.38 12.83 -1.25
CA GLU A 38 -5.87 14.21 -1.22
C GLU A 38 -5.33 15.00 -2.41
N TYR A 39 -4.03 14.87 -2.70
CA TYR A 39 -3.44 15.48 -3.89
C TYR A 39 -4.04 14.88 -5.16
N ALA A 40 -4.21 13.55 -5.19
CA ALA A 40 -4.84 12.86 -6.31
C ALA A 40 -6.26 13.38 -6.59
N ALA A 41 -7.08 13.57 -5.55
CA ALA A 41 -8.43 14.12 -5.66
C ALA A 41 -8.45 15.57 -6.16
N GLN A 42 -7.52 16.40 -5.67
CA GLN A 42 -7.36 17.77 -6.14
C GLN A 42 -6.95 17.81 -7.61
N TYR A 43 -5.97 16.99 -7.99
CA TYR A 43 -5.49 16.86 -9.36
C TYR A 43 -6.60 16.38 -10.30
N MET A 44 -7.36 15.35 -9.89
CA MET A 44 -8.43 14.78 -10.72
C MET A 44 -9.52 15.79 -11.10
N ALA A 45 -9.69 16.88 -10.33
CA ALA A 45 -10.65 17.92 -10.66
C ALA A 45 -10.32 18.70 -11.95
N SER A 46 -9.06 18.72 -12.40
CA SER A 46 -8.63 19.36 -13.66
C SER A 46 -8.42 18.37 -14.81
N THR A 47 -8.88 17.12 -14.66
CA THR A 47 -8.68 16.03 -15.63
C THR A 47 -9.99 15.62 -16.32
N ASN A 48 -9.95 14.59 -17.18
CA ASN A 48 -11.11 14.10 -17.94
C ASN A 48 -12.27 13.71 -17.02
N SER A 49 -13.52 14.01 -17.40
CA SER A 49 -14.71 13.75 -16.58
C SER A 49 -14.84 12.31 -16.07
N ASN A 50 -14.30 11.35 -16.83
CA ASN A 50 -14.43 9.92 -16.56
C ASN A 50 -13.30 9.36 -15.69
N ASP A 51 -12.28 10.16 -15.35
CA ASP A 51 -11.19 9.72 -14.47
C ASP A 51 -11.74 9.42 -13.06
N VAL A 52 -11.13 8.43 -12.41
CA VAL A 52 -11.55 7.92 -11.10
C VAL A 52 -10.41 7.94 -10.10
N LEU A 53 -10.77 8.03 -8.83
CA LEU A 53 -9.86 7.96 -7.71
C LEU A 53 -10.05 6.64 -6.96
N LEU A 54 -8.97 5.88 -6.78
CA LEU A 54 -8.97 4.64 -6.03
C LEU A 54 -8.30 4.84 -4.66
N GLY A 55 -9.00 4.44 -3.60
CA GLY A 55 -8.46 4.43 -2.23
C GLY A 55 -8.64 3.09 -1.52
N CYS A 56 -7.63 2.68 -0.74
CA CYS A 56 -7.72 1.52 0.14
C CYS A 56 -8.54 1.84 1.39
N ILE A 57 -9.41 0.93 1.84
CA ILE A 57 -10.33 1.18 2.96
C ILE A 57 -9.63 1.45 4.30
N VAL A 58 -8.39 0.97 4.45
CA VAL A 58 -7.56 1.19 5.65
C VAL A 58 -6.64 2.41 5.51
N TYR A 59 -6.82 3.26 4.50
CA TYR A 59 -6.09 4.51 4.39
C TYR A 59 -6.47 5.43 5.58
N PRO A 60 -5.49 5.91 6.38
CA PRO A 60 -5.78 6.63 7.64
C PRO A 60 -6.70 7.84 7.49
N HIS A 61 -6.63 8.52 6.35
CA HIS A 61 -7.39 9.75 6.07
C HIS A 61 -8.52 9.56 5.06
N LEU A 62 -8.99 8.32 4.85
CA LEU A 62 -10.06 8.05 3.89
C LEU A 62 -11.35 8.81 4.23
N HIS A 63 -11.68 8.93 5.51
CA HIS A 63 -12.81 9.73 5.98
C HIS A 63 -12.67 11.21 5.54
N HIS A 64 -11.48 11.80 5.70
CA HIS A 64 -11.23 13.18 5.24
C HIS A 64 -11.40 13.31 3.73
N LEU A 65 -10.90 12.35 2.96
CA LEU A 65 -11.03 12.33 1.50
C LEU A 65 -12.50 12.36 1.07
N VAL A 66 -13.34 11.53 1.69
CA VAL A 66 -14.78 11.46 1.37
C VAL A 66 -15.50 12.74 1.80
N PHE A 67 -15.42 13.11 3.08
CA PHE A 67 -16.24 14.21 3.61
C PHE A 67 -15.85 15.59 3.08
N LYS A 68 -14.57 15.81 2.73
CA LYS A 68 -14.14 17.08 2.11
C LYS A 68 -14.50 17.20 0.64
N ASN A 69 -14.97 16.14 -0.01
CA ASN A 69 -15.26 16.13 -1.43
C ASN A 69 -16.70 15.69 -1.74
N LEU A 70 -17.65 15.75 -0.79
CA LEU A 70 -19.06 15.36 -1.00
C LEU A 70 -19.75 16.06 -2.18
N ASN A 71 -19.32 17.29 -2.49
CA ASN A 71 -19.85 18.08 -3.60
C ASN A 71 -19.08 17.88 -4.93
N ARG A 72 -18.03 17.04 -4.94
CA ARG A 72 -17.13 16.85 -6.08
C ARG A 72 -17.00 15.40 -6.49
N LEU A 73 -17.02 14.49 -5.53
CA LEU A 73 -16.78 13.06 -5.71
C LEU A 73 -17.93 12.25 -5.11
N LYS A 74 -18.27 11.16 -5.79
CA LYS A 74 -19.18 10.13 -5.30
C LYS A 74 -18.49 8.78 -5.28
N LEU A 75 -18.70 8.02 -4.21
CA LEU A 75 -18.33 6.61 -4.17
C LEU A 75 -19.23 5.86 -5.16
N THR A 76 -18.63 5.12 -6.08
CA THR A 76 -19.34 4.42 -7.16
C THR A 76 -19.25 2.90 -7.03
N GLU A 77 -18.16 2.40 -6.46
CA GLU A 77 -17.89 0.97 -6.35
C GLU A 77 -16.98 0.69 -5.16
N CYS A 78 -17.17 -0.47 -4.55
CA CYS A 78 -16.23 -1.08 -3.62
C CYS A 78 -15.98 -2.52 -4.03
N PHE A 79 -14.74 -2.96 -3.96
CA PHE A 79 -14.38 -4.36 -4.22
C PHE A 79 -13.32 -4.84 -3.23
N VAL A 80 -13.22 -6.16 -3.08
CA VAL A 80 -12.20 -6.81 -2.25
C VAL A 80 -11.25 -7.57 -3.17
N MET A 81 -9.95 -7.47 -2.92
CA MET A 81 -8.96 -8.33 -3.55
C MET A 81 -7.87 -8.73 -2.55
N ASN A 82 -7.19 -9.82 -2.86
CA ASN A 82 -5.99 -10.21 -2.14
C ASN A 82 -4.85 -9.23 -2.43
N THR A 83 -4.23 -8.70 -1.38
CA THR A 83 -3.01 -7.89 -1.49
C THR A 83 -1.85 -8.68 -2.08
N HIS A 84 -0.71 -8.04 -2.28
CA HIS A 84 0.57 -8.74 -2.28
C HIS A 84 0.79 -9.49 -0.97
N ASN A 85 1.62 -10.54 -0.98
CA ASN A 85 1.93 -11.27 0.23
C ASN A 85 2.61 -10.33 1.22
N MET A 86 2.16 -10.35 2.47
CA MET A 86 2.84 -9.67 3.55
C MET A 86 3.96 -10.56 4.05
N VAL A 87 5.16 -10.01 4.16
CA VAL A 87 6.37 -10.75 4.51
C VAL A 87 7.16 -10.02 5.57
N PHE A 88 7.92 -10.79 6.34
CA PHE A 88 9.02 -10.28 7.15
C PHE A 88 10.33 -10.50 6.39
N ALA A 89 11.03 -9.42 6.08
CA ALA A 89 12.22 -9.45 5.23
C ALA A 89 13.41 -8.74 5.87
N SER A 90 14.62 -9.24 5.63
CA SER A 90 15.86 -8.73 6.22
C SER A 90 17.09 -9.09 5.38
N LYS A 91 18.21 -8.40 5.62
CA LYS A 91 19.56 -8.85 5.22
C LYS A 91 20.21 -9.78 6.26
N ILE A 92 19.74 -9.74 7.50
CA ILE A 92 20.18 -10.61 8.59
C ILE A 92 19.37 -11.90 8.50
N ILE A 93 20.03 -13.03 8.30
CA ILE A 93 19.36 -14.32 8.06
C ILE A 93 18.76 -14.91 9.34
N ASN A 94 19.38 -14.64 10.49
CA ASN A 94 18.95 -15.17 11.78
C ASN A 94 17.99 -14.19 12.48
N PRO A 95 16.68 -14.52 12.63
CA PRO A 95 15.72 -13.62 13.27
C PRO A 95 16.07 -13.25 14.72
N GLY A 96 16.84 -14.08 15.43
CA GLY A 96 17.25 -13.81 16.81
C GLY A 96 18.27 -12.67 16.97
N GLU A 97 18.91 -12.25 15.87
CA GLU A 97 19.91 -11.17 15.85
C GLU A 97 19.31 -9.80 15.54
N ILE A 98 18.05 -9.75 15.12
CA ILE A 98 17.32 -8.54 14.73
C ILE A 98 17.00 -7.71 15.98
N LYS A 99 17.33 -6.41 15.96
CA LYS A 99 17.09 -5.46 17.06
C LYS A 99 16.16 -4.32 16.67
N THR A 100 16.06 -4.02 15.38
CA THR A 100 15.24 -2.93 14.84
C THR A 100 14.39 -3.41 13.67
N VAL A 101 13.08 -3.15 13.73
CA VAL A 101 12.13 -3.58 12.70
C VAL A 101 11.35 -2.39 12.16
N GLY A 102 11.40 -2.21 10.84
CA GLY A 102 10.59 -1.23 10.11
C GLY A 102 9.20 -1.78 9.76
N SER A 103 8.14 -0.98 9.88
CA SER A 103 6.81 -1.40 9.41
C SER A 103 5.93 -0.21 9.06
N HIS A 104 4.94 -0.42 8.18
CA HIS A 104 3.75 0.44 8.17
C HIS A 104 2.93 0.20 9.46
N PRO A 105 2.16 1.18 9.98
CA PRO A 105 1.34 0.97 11.17
C PRO A 105 0.34 -0.19 11.07
N ALA A 106 -0.29 -0.37 9.91
CA ALA A 106 -1.35 -1.38 9.75
C ALA A 106 -0.89 -2.85 9.94
N PRO A 107 0.24 -3.30 9.37
CA PRO A 107 0.69 -4.68 9.56
C PRO A 107 1.72 -4.88 10.68
N GLN A 108 1.96 -3.90 11.56
CA GLN A 108 3.04 -3.98 12.56
C GLN A 108 2.89 -5.17 13.53
N ASP A 109 1.65 -5.60 13.79
CA ASP A 109 1.36 -6.69 14.73
C ASP A 109 1.79 -8.07 14.19
N LEU A 110 2.13 -8.17 12.89
CA LEU A 110 2.71 -9.39 12.31
C LEU A 110 4.12 -9.68 12.84
N ILE A 111 4.83 -8.68 13.37
CA ILE A 111 6.21 -8.83 13.85
C ILE A 111 6.29 -9.87 14.98
N GLY A 112 5.33 -9.86 15.90
CA GLY A 112 5.28 -10.82 17.01
C GLY A 112 5.02 -12.27 16.60
N GLN A 113 4.65 -12.51 15.33
CA GLN A 113 4.38 -13.84 14.79
C GLN A 113 5.59 -14.44 14.06
N VAL A 114 6.70 -13.70 13.95
CA VAL A 114 7.90 -14.15 13.25
C VAL A 114 8.59 -15.25 14.06
N PRO A 115 8.79 -16.46 13.49
CA PRO A 115 9.49 -17.53 14.18
C PRO A 115 10.93 -17.16 14.54
N GLY A 116 11.32 -17.37 15.79
CA GLY A 116 12.69 -17.17 16.26
C GLY A 116 13.10 -15.70 16.44
N ILE A 117 12.19 -14.75 16.26
CA ILE A 117 12.49 -13.34 16.54
C ILE A 117 12.76 -13.15 18.04
N ASN A 118 13.78 -12.35 18.35
CA ASN A 118 14.04 -11.95 19.73
C ASN A 118 12.84 -11.13 20.26
N SER A 119 12.54 -11.16 21.55
CA SER A 119 11.52 -10.26 22.15
C SER A 119 12.05 -8.85 22.43
N GLN A 120 13.37 -8.66 22.36
CA GLN A 120 14.05 -7.38 22.61
C GLN A 120 14.36 -6.64 21.30
N TYR A 121 13.33 -6.19 20.59
CA TYR A 121 13.46 -5.32 19.42
C TYR A 121 12.72 -4.00 19.61
N SER A 122 13.06 -3.03 18.77
CA SER A 122 12.34 -1.77 18.63
C SER A 122 11.67 -1.66 17.27
N ILE A 123 10.49 -1.03 17.23
CA ILE A 123 9.73 -0.82 16.00
C ILE A 123 9.92 0.61 15.52
N ARG A 124 10.18 0.78 14.22
CA ARG A 124 10.17 2.08 13.54
C ARG A 124 9.07 2.11 12.49
N LEU A 125 8.17 3.08 12.60
CA LEU A 125 7.04 3.22 11.70
C LEU A 125 7.38 4.05 10.46
N PHE A 126 6.88 3.59 9.31
CA PHE A 126 7.02 4.23 8.00
C PHE A 126 5.67 4.39 7.30
N ASN A 127 5.61 5.26 6.30
CA ASN A 127 4.36 5.60 5.62
C ASN A 127 3.89 4.56 4.58
N SER A 128 4.71 3.55 4.25
CA SER A 128 4.32 2.45 3.36
C SER A 128 5.18 1.21 3.56
N ASN A 129 4.70 0.06 3.08
CA ASN A 129 5.47 -1.19 3.05
C ASN A 129 6.75 -1.06 2.20
N SER A 130 6.65 -0.41 1.05
CA SER A 130 7.79 -0.20 0.14
C SER A 130 8.85 0.72 0.76
N GLU A 131 8.43 1.74 1.52
CA GLU A 131 9.37 2.57 2.29
C GLU A 131 10.06 1.76 3.40
N ALA A 132 9.34 0.88 4.10
CA ALA A 132 9.94 0.01 5.10
C ALA A 132 11.02 -0.93 4.50
N ALA A 133 10.75 -1.50 3.32
CA ALA A 133 11.74 -2.31 2.59
C ALA A 133 12.97 -1.50 2.18
N ARG A 134 12.76 -0.31 1.62
CA ARG A 134 13.85 0.59 1.23
C ARG A 134 14.75 0.95 2.41
N GLN A 135 14.16 1.27 3.56
CA GLN A 135 14.88 1.62 4.78
C GLN A 135 15.66 0.44 5.36
N CYS A 136 15.10 -0.77 5.28
CA CYS A 136 15.80 -2.00 5.63
C CYS A 136 17.00 -2.25 4.70
N ALA A 137 16.82 -2.10 3.38
CA ALA A 137 17.91 -2.27 2.42
C ALA A 137 19.05 -1.27 2.60
N MET A 138 18.75 -0.05 3.07
CA MET A 138 19.72 0.97 3.45
C MET A 138 20.41 0.72 4.80
N GLY A 139 19.99 -0.29 5.57
CA GLY A 139 20.52 -0.58 6.90
C GLY A 139 20.01 0.38 7.99
N THR A 140 18.95 1.15 7.73
CA THR A 140 18.32 2.01 8.76
C THR A 140 17.60 1.18 9.83
N VAL A 141 17.12 0.00 9.45
CA VAL A 141 16.53 -1.02 10.32
C VAL A 141 17.05 -2.39 9.88
N ASP A 142 17.15 -3.33 10.82
CA ASP A 142 17.68 -4.67 10.55
C ASP A 142 16.72 -5.49 9.69
N ALA A 143 15.42 -5.36 9.94
CA ALA A 143 14.36 -6.07 9.22
C ALA A 143 13.14 -5.20 8.99
N CYS A 144 12.18 -5.68 8.20
CA CYS A 144 10.91 -4.99 8.02
C CYS A 144 9.73 -5.93 7.74
N ILE A 145 8.54 -5.47 8.09
CA ILE A 145 7.30 -5.98 7.51
C ILE A 145 7.03 -5.20 6.22
N THR A 146 6.90 -5.94 5.12
CA THR A 146 6.71 -5.37 3.79
C THR A 146 5.91 -6.29 2.88
N THR A 147 5.79 -5.96 1.60
CA THR A 147 5.25 -6.86 0.58
C THR A 147 6.37 -7.67 -0.07
N ASP A 148 6.07 -8.89 -0.52
CA ASP A 148 6.98 -9.75 -1.29
C ASP A 148 7.69 -8.99 -2.44
N ILE A 149 6.95 -8.23 -3.24
CA ILE A 149 7.49 -7.44 -4.35
C ILE A 149 8.42 -6.31 -3.88
N SER A 150 8.18 -5.74 -2.70
CA SER A 150 9.04 -4.69 -2.13
C SER A 150 10.32 -5.30 -1.54
N ALA A 151 10.22 -6.48 -0.93
CA ALA A 151 11.38 -7.24 -0.46
C ALA A 151 12.30 -7.61 -1.63
N ILE A 152 11.74 -8.18 -2.70
CA ILE A 152 12.48 -8.56 -3.92
C ILE A 152 13.15 -7.34 -4.56
N SER A 153 12.41 -6.23 -4.74
CA SER A 153 12.97 -5.03 -5.36
C SER A 153 14.02 -4.32 -4.51
N SER A 154 14.06 -4.62 -3.21
CA SER A 154 15.03 -4.08 -2.25
C SER A 154 16.16 -5.06 -1.90
N ASP A 155 16.25 -6.21 -2.59
CA ASP A 155 17.25 -7.26 -2.36
C ASP A 155 17.29 -7.74 -0.89
N LEU A 156 16.11 -8.03 -0.34
CA LEU A 156 15.93 -8.54 1.02
C LEU A 156 15.50 -10.02 1.00
N ALA A 157 16.05 -10.81 1.91
CA ALA A 157 15.61 -12.19 2.11
C ALA A 157 14.30 -12.23 2.89
N VAL A 158 13.33 -12.99 2.41
CA VAL A 158 12.07 -13.26 3.12
C VAL A 158 12.32 -14.34 4.17
N LEU A 159 12.13 -14.02 5.45
CA LEU A 159 12.30 -14.95 6.57
C LEU A 159 10.97 -15.52 7.08
N ALA A 160 9.86 -14.81 6.83
CA ALA A 160 8.51 -15.31 7.06
C ALA A 160 7.55 -14.73 6.01
N ASP A 161 6.64 -15.57 5.52
CA ASP A 161 5.55 -15.17 4.63
C ASP A 161 4.22 -15.37 5.36
N PHE A 162 3.44 -14.30 5.49
CA PHE A 162 2.12 -14.28 6.13
C PHE A 162 0.98 -14.41 5.12
N GLY A 163 1.30 -14.52 3.84
CA GLY A 163 0.34 -14.58 2.75
C GLY A 163 -0.35 -13.24 2.47
N PRO A 164 -1.30 -13.24 1.52
CA PRO A 164 -2.06 -12.05 1.18
C PRO A 164 -3.17 -11.79 2.20
N VAL A 165 -3.50 -10.52 2.40
CA VAL A 165 -4.64 -10.09 3.20
C VAL A 165 -5.78 -9.71 2.25
N PRO A 166 -7.00 -10.25 2.42
CA PRO A 166 -8.17 -9.72 1.74
C PRO A 166 -8.41 -8.26 2.16
N MET A 167 -8.35 -7.34 1.20
CA MET A 167 -8.42 -5.89 1.47
C MET A 167 -9.45 -5.20 0.58
N GLY A 168 -10.20 -4.27 1.17
CA GLY A 168 -11.17 -3.46 0.47
C GLY A 168 -10.54 -2.27 -0.26
N PHE A 169 -11.09 -1.95 -1.42
CA PHE A 169 -10.75 -0.77 -2.21
C PHE A 169 -12.03 -0.07 -2.67
N SER A 170 -11.95 1.25 -2.76
CA SER A 170 -13.07 2.14 -3.07
C SER A 170 -12.76 2.94 -4.33
N ILE A 171 -13.75 3.09 -5.22
CA ILE A 171 -13.67 3.87 -6.46
C ILE A 171 -14.57 5.10 -6.34
N HIS A 172 -13.97 6.27 -6.49
CA HIS A 172 -14.65 7.56 -6.43
C HIS A 172 -14.61 8.24 -7.80
N ALA A 173 -15.77 8.62 -8.32
CA ALA A 173 -15.90 9.33 -9.59
C ALA A 173 -16.36 10.77 -9.35
N LYS A 174 -16.15 11.65 -10.33
CA LYS A 174 -16.69 13.01 -10.28
C LYS A 174 -18.22 13.01 -10.28
N ILE A 175 -18.81 13.94 -9.54
CA ILE A 175 -20.23 14.27 -9.64
C ILE A 175 -20.41 15.11 -10.91
N ALA A 176 -21.42 14.77 -11.71
CA ALA A 176 -21.78 15.48 -12.95
C ALA A 176 -22.52 16.77 -12.64
#